data_AF-A0A653BTA2-F1
#
_entry.id   AF-A0A653BTA2-F1
#
_cell.length_a   1.000
_cell.length_b   1.000
_cell.length_c   1.000
_cell.angle_alpha   90.00
_cell.angle_beta   90.00
_cell.angle_gamma   90.00
#
_symmetry.space_group_name_H-M   'P 1'
#
loop_
_entity.id
_entity.type
_entity.pdbx_description
1 polymer ?
#
loop_
_entity_poly.entity_id
_entity_poly.type
_entity_poly.pdbx_seq_one_letter_code
_entity_poly.pdbx_strand_id
1 'polypeptide(L)'
;MEEWWDNLQEECRLMQLDSLEAKVRFTAEVLITIGSFLYLAAAVREARFLGTRMFFENLKTSPSRVMFLFSCILMLIIPWLRIACEDELEDTVAVMVMLTTAPYFLFFCRGFKTVGPFVVMIYRMVMGDLLRFASIYLVFVMGFSQAYYIIFLSFDNPLTPDDVDDSATNPMSTPIESIMAMFLMSLTNFGDYYDAFARTEHEYEAKILFVIFMGIVAILLINMLIAMMGNTYQKIAETRNEWQRQWARIVLVVERGVSPSDRLKQLMVYSQPMSDGRRALVLRLNQSDEDKEEMKEILEIKRRHERYVKKRQEKLEQEKKERNGLKK
;
A
#
# COMPACT_ATOMS: atom_id res chain seq x y z
N MET A 1 7.09 -43.94 -16.21
CA MET A 1 6.20 -42.93 -15.61
C MET A 1 6.20 -43.11 -14.10
N GLU A 2 5.99 -44.32 -13.60
CA GLU A 2 6.26 -44.70 -12.20
C GLU A 2 7.71 -44.37 -11.81
N GLU A 3 8.74 -44.92 -12.49
CA GLU A 3 10.16 -44.59 -12.21
C GLU A 3 10.51 -43.09 -12.20
N TRP A 4 9.80 -42.26 -12.99
CA TRP A 4 10.02 -40.80 -12.98
C TRP A 4 9.40 -40.14 -11.76
N TRP A 5 8.27 -40.67 -11.29
CA TRP A 5 7.61 -40.22 -10.06
C TRP A 5 8.40 -40.72 -8.83
N ASP A 6 8.83 -41.98 -8.82
CA ASP A 6 9.59 -42.55 -7.70
C ASP A 6 10.89 -41.76 -7.45
N ASN A 7 11.69 -41.48 -8.51
CA ASN A 7 12.86 -40.61 -8.42
C ASN A 7 12.49 -39.20 -7.88
N LEU A 8 11.38 -38.62 -8.33
CA LEU A 8 10.93 -37.28 -7.93
C LEU A 8 10.34 -37.27 -6.49
N GLN A 9 10.02 -38.42 -5.89
CA GLN A 9 9.69 -38.55 -4.46
C GLN A 9 10.93 -38.78 -3.58
N GLU A 10 12.02 -39.27 -4.15
CA GLU A 10 13.31 -39.43 -3.46
C GLU A 10 14.17 -38.15 -3.51
N GLU A 11 14.25 -37.48 -4.66
CA GLU A 11 15.07 -36.28 -4.85
C GLU A 11 14.41 -34.99 -4.32
N CYS A 12 13.07 -34.92 -4.35
CA CYS A 12 12.34 -33.67 -4.13
C CYS A 12 11.65 -33.61 -2.76
N ARG A 13 11.95 -32.57 -1.98
CA ARG A 13 11.30 -32.34 -0.69
C ARG A 13 9.80 -32.11 -0.88
N LEU A 14 9.00 -32.51 0.12
CA LEU A 14 7.53 -32.31 0.15
C LEU A 14 6.71 -33.09 -0.92
N MET A 15 7.33 -33.90 -1.79
CA MET A 15 6.65 -34.79 -2.74
C MET A 15 6.24 -36.15 -2.16
N GLN A 16 6.75 -36.53 -1.00
CA GLN A 16 6.34 -37.73 -0.26
C GLN A 16 4.93 -37.54 0.34
N LEU A 17 4.00 -38.42 -0.04
CA LEU A 17 2.57 -38.31 0.25
C LEU A 17 2.09 -39.30 1.32
N ASP A 18 2.97 -39.95 2.06
CA ASP A 18 2.60 -41.04 2.98
C ASP A 18 1.77 -40.56 4.18
N SER A 19 2.13 -39.39 4.74
CA SER A 19 1.43 -38.84 5.91
C SER A 19 0.10 -38.17 5.53
N LEU A 20 -0.87 -38.24 6.46
CA LEU A 20 -2.16 -37.57 6.29
C LEU A 20 -1.99 -36.04 6.16
N GLU A 21 -1.02 -35.48 6.87
CA GLU A 21 -0.62 -34.08 6.77
C GLU A 21 -0.14 -33.71 5.36
N ALA A 22 0.73 -34.53 4.74
CA ALA A 22 1.20 -34.29 3.37
C ALA A 22 0.04 -34.33 2.36
N LYS A 23 -0.92 -35.24 2.52
CA LYS A 23 -2.13 -35.30 1.68
C LYS A 23 -3.02 -34.06 1.84
N VAL A 24 -3.20 -33.57 3.07
CA VAL A 24 -3.94 -32.32 3.33
C VAL A 24 -3.21 -31.10 2.78
N ARG A 25 -1.88 -31.02 2.92
CA ARG A 25 -1.06 -29.96 2.33
C ARG A 25 -1.16 -29.95 0.81
N PHE A 26 -0.91 -31.08 0.16
CA PHE A 26 -0.95 -31.19 -1.30
C PHE A 26 -2.33 -30.86 -1.88
N THR A 27 -3.41 -31.31 -1.25
CA THR A 27 -4.77 -30.94 -1.67
C THR A 27 -5.05 -29.44 -1.51
N ALA A 28 -4.51 -28.80 -0.46
CA ALA A 28 -4.58 -27.34 -0.31
C ALA A 28 -3.74 -26.59 -1.37
N GLU A 29 -2.51 -27.04 -1.66
CA GLU A 29 -1.65 -26.49 -2.73
C GLU A 29 -2.35 -26.53 -4.09
N VAL A 30 -2.97 -27.66 -4.45
CA VAL A 30 -3.76 -27.82 -5.69
C VAL A 30 -4.97 -26.87 -5.69
N LEU A 31 -5.72 -26.78 -4.59
CA LEU A 31 -6.87 -25.87 -4.49
C LEU A 31 -6.47 -24.39 -4.61
N ILE A 32 -5.37 -23.97 -3.99
CA ILE A 32 -4.85 -22.60 -4.08
C ILE A 32 -4.40 -22.30 -5.51
N THR A 33 -3.67 -23.23 -6.16
CA THR A 33 -3.21 -23.09 -7.55
C THR A 33 -4.39 -22.93 -8.51
N ILE A 34 -5.42 -23.78 -8.39
CA ILE A 34 -6.67 -23.68 -9.17
C ILE A 34 -7.39 -22.35 -8.88
N GLY A 35 -7.47 -21.94 -7.61
CA GLY A 35 -8.07 -20.67 -7.20
C GLY A 35 -7.38 -19.46 -7.83
N SER A 36 -6.05 -19.42 -7.81
CA SER A 36 -5.23 -18.38 -8.44
C SER A 36 -5.42 -18.35 -9.96
N PHE A 37 -5.43 -19.50 -10.63
CA PHE A 37 -5.73 -19.60 -12.06
C PHE A 37 -7.12 -19.06 -12.40
N LEU A 38 -8.16 -19.47 -11.66
CA LEU A 38 -9.53 -19.00 -11.86
C LEU A 38 -9.67 -17.48 -11.62
N TYR A 39 -8.98 -16.93 -10.62
CA TYR A 39 -8.97 -15.50 -10.35
C TYR A 39 -8.31 -14.70 -11.48
N LEU A 40 -7.17 -15.18 -12.00
CA LEU A 40 -6.50 -14.58 -13.16
C LEU A 40 -7.34 -14.69 -14.43
N ALA A 41 -7.98 -15.84 -14.68
CA ALA A 41 -8.91 -16.00 -15.79
C ALA A 41 -10.11 -15.03 -15.70
N ALA A 42 -10.65 -14.81 -14.48
CA ALA A 42 -11.69 -13.82 -14.24
C ALA A 42 -11.21 -12.38 -14.48
N ALA A 43 -9.98 -12.04 -14.09
CA ALA A 43 -9.39 -10.73 -14.33
C ALA A 43 -9.09 -10.47 -15.83
N VAL A 44 -8.60 -11.47 -16.56
CA VAL A 44 -8.43 -11.42 -18.02
C VAL A 44 -9.79 -11.25 -18.71
N ARG A 45 -10.83 -11.94 -18.24
CA ARG A 45 -12.20 -11.79 -18.75
C ARG A 45 -12.76 -10.38 -18.49
N GLU A 46 -12.54 -9.81 -17.32
CA GLU A 46 -12.87 -8.41 -17.01
C GLU A 46 -12.14 -7.44 -17.95
N ALA A 47 -10.83 -7.61 -18.14
CA ALA A 47 -10.03 -6.78 -19.05
C ALA A 47 -10.51 -6.82 -20.51
N ARG A 48 -10.98 -7.99 -20.99
CA ARG A 48 -11.57 -8.14 -22.34
C ARG A 48 -12.90 -7.38 -22.47
N PHE A 49 -13.80 -7.49 -21.50
CA PHE A 49 -15.12 -6.85 -21.58
C PHE A 49 -15.10 -5.34 -21.28
N LEU A 50 -14.14 -4.86 -20.49
CA LEU A 50 -14.03 -3.45 -20.13
C LEU A 50 -13.10 -2.64 -21.05
N GLY A 51 -12.22 -3.32 -21.80
CA GLY A 51 -11.11 -2.69 -22.50
C GLY A 51 -9.95 -2.35 -21.56
N THR A 52 -8.73 -2.57 -22.05
CA THR A 52 -7.49 -2.50 -21.25
C THR A 52 -7.32 -1.15 -20.54
N ARG A 53 -7.62 -0.02 -21.20
CA ARG A 53 -7.47 1.32 -20.61
C ARG A 53 -8.33 1.54 -19.36
N MET A 54 -9.62 1.17 -19.40
CA MET A 54 -10.52 1.30 -18.25
C MET A 54 -10.20 0.27 -17.16
N PHE A 55 -9.72 -0.92 -17.54
CA PHE A 55 -9.21 -1.91 -16.58
C PHE A 55 -8.01 -1.38 -15.78
N PHE A 56 -6.99 -0.84 -16.44
CA PHE A 56 -5.83 -0.24 -15.76
C PHE A 56 -6.21 0.98 -14.89
N GLU A 57 -7.16 1.81 -15.34
CA GLU A 57 -7.67 2.92 -14.52
C GLU A 57 -8.36 2.41 -13.25
N ASN A 58 -9.20 1.37 -13.34
CA ASN A 58 -9.81 0.73 -12.17
C ASN A 58 -8.77 0.12 -11.23
N LEU A 59 -7.77 -0.60 -11.75
CA LEU A 59 -6.68 -1.18 -10.94
C LEU A 59 -5.93 -0.09 -10.16
N LYS A 60 -5.65 1.06 -10.79
CA LYS A 60 -4.99 2.20 -10.13
C LYS A 60 -5.80 2.77 -8.95
N THR A 61 -7.12 2.59 -8.91
CA THR A 61 -7.94 2.99 -7.75
C THR A 61 -7.84 2.04 -6.55
N SER A 62 -7.31 0.83 -6.75
CA SER A 62 -7.33 -0.28 -5.79
C SER A 62 -5.99 -1.02 -5.79
N PRO A 63 -4.90 -0.42 -5.25
CA PRO A 63 -3.54 -0.95 -5.35
C PRO A 63 -3.39 -2.35 -4.73
N SER A 64 -4.12 -2.64 -3.65
CA SER A 64 -4.16 -3.97 -3.02
C SER A 64 -4.66 -5.08 -3.96
N ARG A 65 -5.56 -4.77 -4.90
CA ARG A 65 -5.99 -5.72 -5.94
C ARG A 65 -4.86 -6.01 -6.93
N VAL A 66 -3.99 -5.05 -7.19
CA VAL A 66 -2.81 -5.23 -8.06
C VAL A 66 -1.79 -6.14 -7.38
N MET A 67 -1.53 -5.93 -6.08
CA MET A 67 -0.65 -6.80 -5.28
C MET A 67 -1.15 -8.25 -5.27
N PHE A 68 -2.47 -8.46 -5.10
CA PHE A 68 -3.06 -9.80 -5.15
C PHE A 68 -3.06 -10.43 -6.54
N LEU A 69 -3.24 -9.66 -7.62
CA LEU A 69 -3.09 -10.17 -8.98
C LEU A 69 -1.64 -10.61 -9.25
N PHE A 70 -0.66 -9.89 -8.71
CA PHE A 70 0.75 -10.27 -8.78
C PHE A 70 1.05 -11.52 -7.95
N SER A 71 0.49 -11.63 -6.73
CA SER A 71 0.65 -12.84 -5.89
C SER A 71 0.04 -14.08 -6.55
N CYS A 72 -1.11 -13.96 -7.22
CA CYS A 72 -1.69 -15.03 -8.03
C CYS A 72 -0.81 -15.45 -9.22
N ILE A 73 -0.04 -14.54 -9.82
CA ILE A 73 0.92 -14.88 -10.89
C ILE A 73 2.09 -15.66 -10.32
N LEU A 74 2.68 -15.20 -9.21
CA LEU A 74 3.76 -15.91 -8.51
C LEU A 74 3.32 -17.31 -8.05
N MET A 75 2.08 -17.45 -7.56
CA MET A 75 1.51 -18.74 -7.15
C MET A 75 1.44 -19.76 -8.30
N LEU A 76 1.32 -19.32 -9.56
CA LEU A 76 1.37 -20.23 -10.72
C LEU A 76 2.79 -20.68 -11.09
N ILE A 77 3.84 -20.08 -10.51
CA ILE A 77 5.25 -20.45 -10.74
C ILE A 77 5.68 -21.57 -9.78
N ILE A 78 5.15 -21.58 -8.54
CA ILE A 78 5.47 -22.57 -7.50
C ILE A 78 5.37 -24.04 -7.99
N PRO A 79 4.30 -24.48 -8.69
CA PRO A 79 4.23 -25.85 -9.21
C PRO A 79 5.34 -26.22 -10.20
N TRP A 80 5.89 -25.25 -10.94
CA TRP A 80 7.01 -25.48 -11.86
C TRP A 80 8.35 -25.56 -11.12
N LEU A 81 8.54 -24.74 -10.09
CA LEU A 81 9.72 -24.82 -9.20
C LEU A 81 9.75 -26.16 -8.45
N ARG A 82 8.59 -26.62 -7.96
CA ARG A 82 8.45 -27.95 -7.34
C ARG A 82 8.79 -29.10 -8.28
N ILE A 83 8.44 -29.03 -9.56
CA ILE A 83 8.82 -30.06 -10.57
C ILE A 83 10.33 -29.99 -10.91
N ALA A 84 10.95 -28.82 -10.74
CA ALA A 84 12.39 -28.63 -10.93
C ALA A 84 13.24 -28.89 -9.67
N CYS A 85 12.62 -29.14 -8.51
CA CYS A 85 13.25 -29.34 -7.21
C CYS A 85 14.16 -28.19 -6.73
N GLU A 86 13.76 -26.95 -7.03
CA GLU A 86 14.44 -25.72 -6.62
C GLU A 86 13.85 -25.16 -5.30
N ASP A 87 14.11 -25.87 -4.20
CA ASP A 87 13.52 -25.61 -2.86
C ASP A 87 13.74 -24.16 -2.37
N GLU A 88 14.95 -23.59 -2.49
CA GLU A 88 15.27 -22.23 -2.00
C GLU A 88 14.46 -21.15 -2.73
N LEU A 89 14.24 -21.34 -4.02
CA LEU A 89 13.45 -20.44 -4.86
C LEU A 89 11.95 -20.60 -4.56
N GLU A 90 11.47 -21.82 -4.29
CA GLU A 90 10.09 -22.05 -3.86
C GLU A 90 9.79 -21.32 -2.55
N ASP A 91 10.61 -21.51 -1.50
CA ASP A 91 10.44 -20.85 -0.20
C ASP A 91 10.46 -19.31 -0.34
N THR A 92 11.40 -18.78 -1.13
CA THR A 92 11.49 -17.34 -1.41
C THR A 92 10.23 -16.80 -2.09
N VAL A 93 9.72 -17.51 -3.12
CA VAL A 93 8.50 -17.12 -3.83
C VAL A 93 7.26 -17.26 -2.93
N ALA A 94 7.18 -18.30 -2.09
CA ALA A 94 6.09 -18.51 -1.14
C ALA A 94 6.00 -17.37 -0.10
N VAL A 95 7.14 -16.95 0.47
CA VAL A 95 7.21 -15.79 1.37
C VAL A 95 6.72 -14.51 0.65
N MET A 96 7.15 -14.30 -0.60
CA MET A 96 6.69 -13.16 -1.40
C MET A 96 5.18 -13.19 -1.70
N VAL A 97 4.59 -14.37 -1.95
CA VAL A 97 3.14 -14.55 -2.11
C VAL A 97 2.40 -14.19 -0.81
N MET A 98 2.90 -14.59 0.36
CA MET A 98 2.29 -14.26 1.65
C MET A 98 2.35 -12.75 1.93
N LEU A 99 3.52 -12.13 1.76
CA LEU A 99 3.73 -10.69 1.97
C LEU A 99 2.87 -9.81 1.05
N THR A 100 2.69 -10.22 -0.21
CA THR A 100 1.87 -9.48 -1.19
C THR A 100 0.37 -9.73 -1.04
N THR A 101 -0.03 -10.87 -0.46
CA THR A 101 -1.43 -11.21 -0.19
C THR A 101 -1.97 -10.54 1.08
N ALA A 102 -1.16 -10.37 2.13
CA ALA A 102 -1.63 -9.77 3.40
C ALA A 102 -2.27 -8.35 3.24
N PRO A 103 -1.72 -7.41 2.44
CA PRO A 103 -2.36 -6.12 2.15
C PRO A 103 -3.73 -6.22 1.47
N TYR A 104 -4.06 -7.35 0.84
CA TYR A 104 -5.37 -7.55 0.21
C TYR A 104 -6.50 -7.65 1.25
N PHE A 105 -6.24 -8.14 2.47
CA PHE A 105 -7.26 -8.15 3.52
C PHE A 105 -7.77 -6.75 3.89
N LEU A 106 -6.88 -5.75 3.87
CA LEU A 106 -7.25 -4.34 4.10
C LEU A 106 -8.25 -3.82 3.04
N PHE A 107 -8.28 -4.40 1.82
CA PHE A 107 -9.29 -4.05 0.82
C PHE A 107 -10.71 -4.35 1.31
N PHE A 108 -10.92 -5.52 1.91
CA PHE A 108 -12.22 -5.92 2.46
C PHE A 108 -12.59 -5.07 3.68
N CYS A 109 -11.61 -4.71 4.52
CA CYS A 109 -11.81 -3.78 5.63
C CYS A 109 -12.31 -2.38 5.19
N ARG A 110 -12.05 -1.98 3.93
CA ARG A 110 -12.56 -0.72 3.36
C ARG A 110 -14.09 -0.65 3.28
N GLY A 111 -14.77 -1.79 3.33
CA GLY A 111 -16.23 -1.92 3.31
C GLY A 111 -16.96 -1.64 4.63
N PHE A 112 -16.26 -1.35 5.74
CA PHE A 112 -16.88 -1.07 7.03
C PHE A 112 -16.88 0.43 7.39
N LYS A 113 -18.00 0.92 7.97
CA LYS A 113 -18.19 2.35 8.31
C LYS A 113 -17.10 2.91 9.23
N THR A 114 -16.66 2.11 10.21
CA THR A 114 -15.63 2.48 11.18
C THR A 114 -14.23 2.35 10.60
N VAL A 115 -13.88 1.19 10.03
CA VAL A 115 -12.51 0.85 9.61
C VAL A 115 -12.13 1.45 8.25
N GLY A 116 -13.09 1.62 7.34
CA GLY A 116 -12.83 1.96 5.95
C GLY A 116 -12.15 3.32 5.70
N PRO A 117 -12.49 4.40 6.43
CA PRO A 117 -11.73 5.64 6.40
C PRO A 117 -10.26 5.44 6.79
N PHE A 118 -9.98 4.77 7.92
CA PHE A 118 -8.62 4.54 8.42
C PHE A 118 -7.74 3.78 7.42
N VAL A 119 -8.28 2.74 6.77
CA VAL A 119 -7.56 2.01 5.71
C VAL A 119 -7.13 2.96 4.58
N VAL A 120 -8.00 3.89 4.17
CA VAL A 120 -7.68 4.88 3.13
C VAL A 120 -6.70 5.96 3.65
N MET A 121 -6.71 6.27 4.94
CA MET A 121 -5.65 7.08 5.58
C MET A 121 -4.30 6.39 5.38
N ILE A 122 -4.18 5.13 5.81
CA ILE A 122 -2.94 4.34 5.71
C ILE A 122 -2.43 4.28 4.27
N TYR A 123 -3.30 4.02 3.28
CA TYR A 123 -2.88 4.03 1.87
C TYR A 123 -2.35 5.38 1.39
N ARG A 124 -2.97 6.50 1.77
CA ARG A 124 -2.48 7.85 1.41
C ARG A 124 -1.19 8.20 2.15
N MET A 125 -1.12 7.82 3.42
CA MET A 125 0.01 7.99 4.32
C MET A 125 1.26 7.28 3.76
N VAL A 126 1.14 6.00 3.41
CA VAL A 126 2.23 5.19 2.85
C VAL A 126 2.64 5.64 1.45
N MET A 127 1.70 5.85 0.52
CA MET A 127 2.04 6.20 -0.87
C MET A 127 2.41 7.66 -1.08
N GLY A 128 1.85 8.56 -0.26
CA GLY A 128 2.02 10.01 -0.43
C GLY A 128 3.11 10.56 0.46
N ASP A 129 3.06 10.26 1.75
CA ASP A 129 3.87 10.95 2.76
C ASP A 129 5.11 10.12 3.13
N LEU A 130 4.97 8.82 3.43
CA LEU A 130 6.08 7.96 3.87
C LEU A 130 7.25 7.93 2.88
N LEU A 131 7.02 7.95 1.57
CA LEU A 131 8.10 7.92 0.57
C LEU A 131 9.03 9.16 0.58
N ARG A 132 8.70 10.28 1.27
CA ARG A 132 9.23 11.63 0.95
C ARG A 132 10.49 12.23 1.60
N PHE A 133 10.86 12.15 2.87
CA PHE A 133 10.63 11.22 3.99
C PHE A 133 11.49 9.97 3.90
N ALA A 134 11.02 8.79 3.47
CA ALA A 134 11.88 7.62 3.32
C ALA A 134 13.10 7.91 2.41
N SER A 135 12.92 8.71 1.35
CA SER A 135 14.05 9.17 0.52
C SER A 135 15.03 10.09 1.27
N ILE A 136 14.55 11.03 2.11
CA ILE A 136 15.40 11.89 2.95
C ILE A 136 16.18 11.03 3.95
N TYR A 137 15.50 10.09 4.60
CA TYR A 137 16.10 9.14 5.53
C TYR A 137 17.18 8.29 4.84
N LEU A 138 16.90 7.74 3.65
CA LEU A 138 17.86 6.96 2.88
C LEU A 138 19.11 7.77 2.47
N VAL A 139 19.00 9.07 2.20
CA VAL A 139 20.18 9.94 1.95
C VAL A 139 21.10 9.99 3.17
N PHE A 140 20.55 10.10 4.38
CA PHE A 140 21.36 10.03 5.61
C PHE A 140 21.94 8.62 5.84
N VAL A 141 21.13 7.57 5.69
CA VAL A 141 21.62 6.17 5.83
C VAL A 141 22.77 5.88 4.88
N MET A 142 22.65 6.23 3.60
CA MET A 142 23.73 6.03 2.61
C MET A 142 24.97 6.88 2.93
N GLY A 143 24.80 8.13 3.39
CA GLY A 143 25.93 8.99 3.76
C GLY A 143 26.71 8.45 4.96
N PHE A 144 26.02 8.05 6.03
CA PHE A 144 26.67 7.48 7.21
C PHE A 144 27.19 6.05 6.96
N SER A 145 26.52 5.23 6.14
CA SER A 145 26.98 3.86 5.87
C SER A 145 28.35 3.80 5.20
N GLN A 146 28.71 4.78 4.36
CA GLN A 146 30.05 4.82 3.76
C GLN A 146 31.13 5.20 4.80
N ALA A 147 30.80 6.07 5.77
CA ALA A 147 31.71 6.39 6.86
C ALA A 147 31.94 5.17 7.78
N TYR A 148 30.87 4.43 8.11
CA TYR A 148 30.98 3.20 8.88
C TYR A 148 31.69 2.08 8.12
N TYR A 149 31.42 1.89 6.84
CA TYR A 149 32.16 0.95 6.00
C TYR A 149 33.68 1.18 6.10
N ILE A 150 34.13 2.44 5.99
CA ILE A 150 35.55 2.79 6.11
C ILE A 150 36.08 2.48 7.52
N ILE A 151 35.34 2.82 8.58
CA ILE A 151 35.74 2.53 9.97
C ILE A 151 35.86 1.02 10.20
N PHE A 152 34.92 0.22 9.69
CA PHE A 152 34.91 -1.23 9.84
C PHE A 152 35.94 -1.96 8.97
N LEU A 153 36.65 -1.29 8.04
CA LEU A 153 37.86 -1.86 7.44
C LEU A 153 39.01 -2.04 8.45
N SER A 154 38.96 -1.35 9.59
CA SER A 154 39.91 -1.47 10.72
C SER A 154 39.41 -2.40 11.83
N PHE A 155 38.42 -3.26 11.54
CA PHE A 155 37.85 -4.20 12.51
C PHE A 155 38.77 -5.40 12.73
N ASP A 156 39.16 -5.63 13.99
CA ASP A 156 40.01 -6.73 14.45
C ASP A 156 39.21 -7.67 15.37
N ASN A 157 39.19 -8.96 15.06
CA ASN A 157 38.47 -9.96 15.82
C ASN A 157 39.43 -10.88 16.61
N PRO A 158 39.46 -10.80 17.96
CA PRO A 158 40.41 -11.53 18.80
C PRO A 158 40.19 -13.06 18.88
N LEU A 159 39.35 -13.62 17.99
CA LEU A 159 39.08 -15.04 17.84
C LEU A 159 39.62 -15.63 16.53
N THR A 160 40.07 -14.80 15.61
CA THR A 160 40.70 -15.19 14.35
C THR A 160 42.23 -15.15 14.49
N PRO A 161 42.98 -16.06 13.84
CA PRO A 161 44.45 -15.99 13.85
C PRO A 161 44.96 -14.82 13.00
N ASP A 162 46.04 -14.16 13.43
CA ASP A 162 46.67 -12.98 12.79
C ASP A 162 46.96 -13.11 11.27
N ASP A 163 47.01 -14.34 10.73
CA ASP A 163 47.25 -14.66 9.31
C ASP A 163 45.95 -14.82 8.47
N VAL A 164 44.76 -14.59 9.05
CA VAL A 164 43.44 -14.80 8.40
C VAL A 164 42.70 -13.48 8.22
N ASP A 165 42.04 -13.31 7.07
CA ASP A 165 41.23 -12.13 6.75
C ASP A 165 39.93 -12.08 7.59
N ASP A 166 39.85 -11.08 8.47
CA ASP A 166 38.71 -10.82 9.35
C ASP A 166 37.42 -10.40 8.63
N SER A 167 37.48 -10.13 7.31
CA SER A 167 36.32 -9.78 6.49
C SER A 167 35.15 -10.76 6.63
N ALA A 168 35.40 -12.04 6.92
CA ALA A 168 34.35 -13.05 7.13
C ALA A 168 33.62 -12.93 8.49
N THR A 169 34.19 -12.21 9.47
CA THR A 169 33.60 -11.98 10.80
C THR A 169 33.21 -10.53 11.05
N ASN A 170 33.58 -9.63 10.12
CA ASN A 170 33.25 -8.22 10.14
C ASN A 170 31.75 -7.98 9.91
N PRO A 171 31.02 -7.35 10.86
CA PRO A 171 29.57 -7.13 10.74
C PRO A 171 29.17 -6.09 9.68
N MET A 172 30.14 -5.41 9.05
CA MET A 172 29.94 -4.43 7.97
C MET A 172 30.94 -4.63 6.82
N SER A 173 31.24 -5.88 6.46
CA SER A 173 32.28 -6.24 5.48
C SER A 173 32.08 -5.64 4.08
N THR A 174 30.83 -5.40 3.66
CA THR A 174 30.51 -4.77 2.37
C THR A 174 29.74 -3.44 2.52
N PRO A 175 29.77 -2.56 1.51
CA PRO A 175 28.96 -1.34 1.51
C PRO A 175 27.44 -1.59 1.58
N ILE A 176 26.97 -2.76 1.13
CA ILE A 176 25.55 -3.15 1.17
C ILE A 176 25.16 -3.61 2.57
N GLU A 177 25.98 -4.46 3.21
CA GLU A 177 25.82 -4.83 4.61
C GLU A 177 25.89 -3.62 5.53
N SER A 178 26.81 -2.68 5.25
CA SER A 178 26.89 -1.40 5.97
C SER A 178 25.57 -0.62 5.91
N ILE A 179 24.90 -0.56 4.75
CA ILE A 179 23.56 0.08 4.62
C ILE A 179 22.51 -0.67 5.47
N MET A 180 22.54 -2.02 5.44
CA MET A 180 21.61 -2.84 6.22
C MET A 180 21.84 -2.68 7.73
N ALA A 181 23.09 -2.69 8.17
CA ALA A 181 23.50 -2.49 9.56
C ALA A 181 23.08 -1.10 10.06
N MET A 182 23.32 -0.03 9.28
CA MET A 182 22.83 1.32 9.59
C MET A 182 21.31 1.37 9.74
N PHE A 183 20.56 0.62 8.91
CA PHE A 183 19.11 0.53 9.00
C PHE A 183 18.65 -0.22 10.26
N LEU A 184 19.25 -1.37 10.59
CA LEU A 184 18.96 -2.14 11.80
C LEU A 184 19.29 -1.35 13.08
N MET A 185 20.43 -0.66 13.08
CA MET A 185 20.86 0.26 14.13
C MET A 185 19.86 1.40 14.37
N SER A 186 19.28 1.97 13.30
CA SER A 186 18.21 2.96 13.39
C SER A 186 16.94 2.44 14.07
N LEU A 187 16.66 1.13 13.93
CA LEU A 187 15.49 0.43 14.47
C LEU A 187 15.73 -0.05 15.91
N THR A 188 16.70 0.54 16.60
CA THR A 188 17.13 0.21 17.98
C THR A 188 17.80 -1.16 18.15
N ASN A 189 18.03 -1.91 17.08
CA ASN A 189 18.82 -3.15 17.09
C ASN A 189 20.30 -2.82 16.89
N PHE A 190 20.91 -2.18 17.90
CA PHE A 190 22.30 -1.68 17.81
C PHE A 190 23.29 -2.32 18.80
N GLY A 191 22.86 -3.24 19.67
CA GLY A 191 23.72 -3.81 20.72
C GLY A 191 25.00 -4.43 20.16
N ASP A 192 24.85 -5.43 19.28
CA ASP A 192 25.99 -6.15 18.69
C ASP A 192 26.92 -5.22 17.87
N TYR A 193 26.34 -4.24 17.17
CA TYR A 193 27.10 -3.24 16.41
C TYR A 193 27.84 -2.24 17.30
N TYR A 194 27.27 -1.85 18.44
CA TYR A 194 27.89 -0.91 19.39
C TYR A 194 29.08 -1.55 20.11
N ASP A 195 28.97 -2.81 20.49
CA ASP A 195 30.08 -3.59 21.07
C ASP A 195 31.19 -3.82 20.03
N ALA A 196 30.82 -3.98 18.75
CA ALA A 196 31.79 -4.07 17.65
C ALA A 196 32.59 -2.77 17.42
N PHE A 197 32.10 -1.59 17.83
CA PHE A 197 32.88 -0.35 17.76
C PHE A 197 34.12 -0.36 18.66
N ALA A 198 34.15 -1.16 19.73
CA ALA A 198 35.33 -1.29 20.60
C ALA A 198 36.43 -2.17 19.98
N ARG A 199 36.19 -2.72 18.79
CA ARG A 199 37.10 -3.60 18.03
C ARG A 199 37.62 -2.95 16.74
N THR A 200 37.41 -1.65 16.56
CA THR A 200 37.98 -0.88 15.44
C THR A 200 39.03 0.09 15.96
N GLU A 201 40.06 0.39 15.15
CA GLU A 201 41.09 1.38 15.52
C GLU A 201 40.46 2.77 15.82
N HIS A 202 39.31 3.06 15.21
CA HIS A 202 38.59 4.33 15.30
C HIS A 202 37.39 4.32 16.27
N GLU A 203 37.47 3.58 17.40
CA GLU A 203 36.41 3.45 18.42
C GLU A 203 35.71 4.78 18.76
N TYR A 204 36.50 5.82 19.09
CA TYR A 204 35.97 7.13 19.51
C TYR A 204 35.19 7.82 18.39
N GLU A 205 35.67 7.74 17.15
CA GLU A 205 35.01 8.34 15.98
C GLU A 205 33.69 7.60 15.67
N ALA A 206 33.70 6.27 15.73
CA ALA A 206 32.52 5.43 15.59
C ALA A 206 31.44 5.80 16.62
N LYS A 207 31.81 5.89 17.91
CA LYS A 207 30.89 6.23 19.00
C LYS A 207 30.34 7.66 18.89
N ILE A 208 31.12 8.63 18.40
CA ILE A 208 30.65 10.00 18.16
C ILE A 208 29.68 10.03 16.97
N LEU A 209 30.03 9.39 15.84
CA LEU A 209 29.15 9.28 14.67
C LEU A 209 27.84 8.56 15.00
N PHE A 210 27.87 7.58 15.90
CA PHE A 210 26.68 6.88 16.38
C PHE A 210 25.71 7.83 17.08
N VAL A 211 26.19 8.63 18.04
CA VAL A 211 25.35 9.59 18.76
C VAL A 211 24.76 10.64 17.82
N ILE A 212 25.55 11.13 16.85
CA ILE A 212 25.09 12.10 15.84
C ILE A 212 24.02 11.47 14.94
N PHE A 213 24.27 10.27 14.40
CA PHE A 213 23.32 9.54 13.55
C PHE A 213 22.00 9.28 14.28
N MET A 214 22.06 8.73 15.50
CA MET A 214 20.87 8.44 16.31
C MET A 214 20.08 9.71 16.63
N GLY A 215 20.75 10.84 16.91
CA GLY A 215 20.11 12.13 17.09
C GLY A 215 19.38 12.62 15.84
N ILE A 216 20.02 12.55 14.67
CA ILE A 216 19.41 12.93 13.38
C ILE A 216 18.21 12.03 13.05
N VAL A 217 18.37 10.71 13.18
CA VAL A 217 17.32 9.73 12.94
C VAL A 217 16.13 9.95 13.87
N ALA A 218 16.36 10.15 15.18
CA ALA A 218 15.29 10.41 16.13
C ALA A 218 14.49 11.66 15.75
N ILE A 219 15.15 12.76 15.41
CA ILE A 219 14.50 13.99 14.94
C ILE A 219 13.70 13.74 13.65
N LEU A 220 14.27 13.02 12.68
CA LEU A 220 13.59 12.69 11.43
C LEU A 220 12.35 11.82 11.66
N LEU A 221 12.47 10.72 12.40
CA LEU A 221 11.38 9.80 12.69
C LEU A 221 10.24 10.48 13.47
N ILE A 222 10.56 11.30 14.48
CA ILE A 222 9.56 12.09 15.22
C ILE A 222 8.87 13.09 14.30
N ASN A 223 9.62 13.81 13.46
CA ASN A 223 9.05 14.76 12.49
C ASN A 223 8.13 14.07 11.46
N MET A 224 8.47 12.86 11.02
CA MET A 224 7.58 12.04 10.17
C MET A 224 6.32 11.65 10.92
N LEU A 225 6.44 11.09 12.12
CA LEU A 225 5.32 10.59 12.92
C LEU A 225 4.28 11.70 13.20
N ILE A 226 4.75 12.88 13.62
CA ILE A 226 3.90 14.03 13.96
C ILE A 226 3.29 14.67 12.71
N ALA A 227 4.09 15.01 11.69
CA ALA A 227 3.60 15.74 10.52
C ALA A 227 2.61 14.91 9.69
N MET A 228 2.81 13.59 9.66
CA MET A 228 2.03 12.65 8.87
C MET A 228 0.69 12.31 9.53
N MET A 229 0.68 11.93 10.82
CA MET A 229 -0.57 11.65 11.53
C MET A 229 -1.38 12.93 11.79
N GLY A 230 -0.76 14.04 12.17
CA GLY A 230 -1.47 15.30 12.47
C GLY A 230 -2.30 15.81 11.28
N ASN A 231 -1.64 16.00 10.13
CA ASN A 231 -2.29 16.58 8.94
C ASN A 231 -3.30 15.63 8.28
N THR A 232 -3.05 14.31 8.27
CA THR A 232 -4.02 13.36 7.68
C THR A 232 -5.19 13.08 8.59
N TYR A 233 -5.00 13.01 9.91
CA TYR A 233 -6.08 12.76 10.87
C TYR A 233 -7.08 13.91 10.89
N GLN A 234 -6.64 15.17 11.06
CA GLN A 234 -7.54 16.32 11.06
C GLN A 234 -8.35 16.39 9.76
N LYS A 235 -7.68 16.29 8.60
CA LYS A 235 -8.31 16.38 7.27
C LYS A 235 -9.30 15.25 6.96
N ILE A 236 -9.21 14.10 7.64
CA ILE A 236 -10.06 12.93 7.36
C ILE A 236 -11.13 12.75 8.44
N ALA A 237 -10.86 13.08 9.70
CA ALA A 237 -11.86 13.14 10.77
C ALA A 237 -12.93 14.21 10.52
N GLU A 238 -12.57 15.37 9.96
CA GLU A 238 -13.54 16.43 9.60
C GLU A 238 -14.54 16.02 8.51
N THR A 239 -14.25 14.98 7.72
CA THR A 239 -15.10 14.61 6.58
C THR A 239 -16.10 13.52 6.95
N ARG A 240 -17.19 13.89 7.65
CA ARG A 240 -18.36 13.04 8.03
C ARG A 240 -18.88 12.12 6.90
N ASN A 241 -18.64 12.48 5.63
CA ASN A 241 -19.10 11.77 4.43
C ASN A 241 -17.99 11.06 3.62
N GLU A 242 -16.70 11.07 4.01
CA GLU A 242 -15.63 10.39 3.23
C GLU A 242 -15.87 8.87 3.21
N TRP A 243 -16.40 8.28 4.29
CA TRP A 243 -16.91 6.89 4.29
C TRP A 243 -17.90 6.63 3.15
N GLN A 244 -18.94 7.46 3.00
CA GLN A 244 -19.95 7.29 1.95
C GLN A 244 -19.34 7.40 0.55
N ARG A 245 -18.38 8.32 0.37
CA ARG A 245 -17.60 8.47 -0.86
C ARG A 245 -16.75 7.24 -1.15
N GLN A 246 -16.13 6.63 -0.15
CA GLN A 246 -15.35 5.40 -0.32
C GLN A 246 -16.23 4.20 -0.65
N TRP A 247 -17.41 4.10 -0.01
CA TRP A 247 -18.43 3.09 -0.31
C TRP A 247 -18.93 3.23 -1.76
N ALA A 248 -19.35 4.44 -2.17
CA ALA A 248 -19.78 4.71 -3.55
C ALA A 248 -18.68 4.38 -4.58
N ARG A 249 -17.40 4.64 -4.27
CA ARG A 249 -16.27 4.22 -5.10
C ARG A 249 -16.11 2.70 -5.19
N ILE A 250 -16.30 1.96 -4.10
CA ILE A 250 -16.27 0.49 -4.12
C ILE A 250 -17.42 -0.04 -4.99
N VAL A 251 -18.64 0.48 -4.80
CA VAL A 251 -19.81 0.12 -5.60
C VAL A 251 -19.55 0.34 -7.09
N LEU A 252 -19.01 1.51 -7.48
CA LEU A 252 -18.66 1.79 -8.88
C LEU A 252 -17.57 0.86 -9.44
N VAL A 253 -16.57 0.46 -8.65
CA VAL A 253 -15.54 -0.50 -9.09
C VAL A 253 -16.13 -1.90 -9.25
N VAL A 254 -16.98 -2.33 -8.33
CA VAL A 254 -17.69 -3.63 -8.40
C VAL A 254 -18.66 -3.65 -9.59
N GLU A 255 -19.47 -2.60 -9.78
CA GLU A 255 -20.38 -2.46 -10.92
C GLU A 255 -19.63 -2.49 -12.25
N ARG A 256 -18.46 -1.85 -12.33
CA ARG A 256 -17.55 -1.92 -13.49
C ARG A 256 -17.06 -3.34 -13.76
N GLY A 257 -16.82 -4.15 -12.72
CA GLY A 257 -16.46 -5.57 -12.86
C GLY A 257 -17.60 -6.50 -13.34
N VAL A 258 -18.85 -6.04 -13.28
CA VAL A 258 -20.03 -6.79 -13.80
C VAL A 258 -20.17 -6.59 -15.31
N SER A 259 -20.61 -7.64 -16.02
CA SER A 259 -20.78 -7.62 -17.48
C SER A 259 -21.78 -6.54 -17.94
N PRO A 260 -21.63 -5.94 -19.14
CA PRO A 260 -22.58 -4.93 -19.63
C PRO A 260 -24.03 -5.41 -19.72
N SER A 261 -24.25 -6.68 -20.08
CA SER A 261 -25.58 -7.30 -20.15
C SER A 261 -26.21 -7.46 -18.78
N ASP A 262 -25.45 -7.89 -17.77
CA ASP A 262 -25.97 -8.04 -16.40
C ASP A 262 -26.21 -6.68 -15.76
N ARG A 263 -25.35 -5.69 -16.02
CA ARG A 263 -25.54 -4.31 -15.57
C ARG A 263 -26.81 -3.70 -16.16
N LEU A 264 -27.07 -3.92 -17.46
CA LEU A 264 -28.33 -3.53 -18.09
C LEU A 264 -29.53 -4.25 -17.46
N LYS A 265 -29.44 -5.56 -17.21
CA LYS A 265 -30.50 -6.32 -16.52
C LYS A 265 -30.82 -5.75 -15.14
N GLN A 266 -29.81 -5.39 -14.35
CA GLN A 266 -30.00 -4.77 -13.03
C GLN A 266 -30.57 -3.35 -13.14
N LEU A 267 -30.08 -2.52 -14.08
CA LEU A 267 -30.67 -1.21 -14.39
C LEU A 267 -32.17 -1.32 -14.69
N MET A 268 -32.59 -2.35 -15.41
CA MET A 268 -34.01 -2.57 -15.74
C MET A 268 -34.89 -2.90 -14.52
N VAL A 269 -34.31 -3.39 -13.41
CA VAL A 269 -35.01 -3.73 -12.15
C VAL A 269 -35.21 -2.50 -11.27
N TYR A 270 -34.18 -1.67 -11.08
CA TYR A 270 -34.25 -0.52 -10.17
C TYR A 270 -34.74 0.79 -10.82
N SER A 271 -34.78 0.86 -12.16
CA SER A 271 -35.29 2.04 -12.88
C SER A 271 -36.75 1.89 -13.33
N GLN A 272 -37.50 2.99 -13.25
CA GLN A 272 -38.87 3.08 -13.75
C GLN A 272 -38.89 3.86 -15.07
N PRO A 273 -39.75 3.48 -16.05
CA PRO A 273 -39.95 4.27 -17.26
C PRO A 273 -40.72 5.57 -16.95
N MET A 274 -40.23 6.69 -17.46
CA MET A 274 -40.97 7.96 -17.54
C MET A 274 -41.89 7.98 -18.77
N SER A 275 -42.79 8.95 -18.81
CA SER A 275 -43.65 9.24 -19.97
C SER A 275 -42.87 9.55 -21.26
N ASP A 276 -41.65 10.09 -21.14
CA ASP A 276 -40.71 10.35 -22.25
C ASP A 276 -39.95 9.09 -22.71
N GLY A 277 -40.36 7.88 -22.28
CA GLY A 277 -39.72 6.60 -22.59
C GLY A 277 -38.35 6.36 -21.93
N ARG A 278 -37.67 7.42 -21.48
CA ARG A 278 -36.43 7.35 -20.68
C ARG A 278 -36.69 6.63 -19.37
N ARG A 279 -35.70 5.90 -18.87
CA ARG A 279 -35.75 5.26 -17.54
C ARG A 279 -35.04 6.12 -16.49
N ALA A 280 -35.65 6.25 -15.32
CA ALA A 280 -35.14 7.04 -14.19
C ALA A 280 -35.16 6.21 -12.90
N LEU A 281 -34.18 6.46 -12.02
CA LEU A 281 -34.16 5.90 -10.67
C LEU A 281 -35.05 6.76 -9.76
N VAL A 282 -36.11 6.18 -9.19
CA VAL A 282 -37.03 6.89 -8.27
C VAL A 282 -36.64 6.55 -6.84
N LEU A 283 -35.97 7.49 -6.16
CA LEU A 283 -35.60 7.36 -4.75
C LEU A 283 -36.64 8.07 -3.86
N ARG A 284 -37.21 7.35 -2.90
CA ARG A 284 -37.84 7.98 -1.73
C ARG A 284 -36.75 8.23 -0.69
N LEU A 285 -36.42 9.50 -0.43
CA LEU A 285 -35.55 9.85 0.68
C LEU A 285 -36.30 9.71 2.00
N ASN A 286 -36.02 8.65 2.75
CA ASN A 286 -36.25 8.63 4.20
C ASN A 286 -35.14 9.45 4.87
N GLN A 287 -35.32 10.77 4.91
CA GLN A 287 -34.54 11.66 5.78
C GLN A 287 -35.14 11.65 7.18
N SER A 288 -34.28 11.62 8.20
CA SER A 288 -34.70 11.99 9.55
C SER A 288 -35.14 13.46 9.57
N ASP A 289 -35.86 13.88 10.61
CA ASP A 289 -36.26 15.30 10.70
C ASP A 289 -35.05 16.22 10.96
N GLU A 290 -34.01 15.75 11.68
CA GLU A 290 -32.70 16.42 11.77
C GLU A 290 -32.04 16.63 10.40
N ASP A 291 -31.99 15.60 9.53
CA ASP A 291 -31.41 15.71 8.18
C ASP A 291 -32.16 16.77 7.32
N LYS A 292 -33.46 16.96 7.55
CA LYS A 292 -34.27 17.97 6.85
C LYS A 292 -33.96 19.37 7.36
N GLU A 293 -33.75 19.54 8.66
CA GLU A 293 -33.36 20.81 9.28
C GLU A 293 -31.94 21.23 8.86
N GLU A 294 -30.94 20.34 8.96
CA GLU A 294 -29.57 20.60 8.44
C GLU A 294 -29.61 21.04 6.96
N MET A 295 -30.37 20.34 6.12
CA MET A 295 -30.48 20.67 4.69
C MET A 295 -31.15 22.02 4.45
N LYS A 296 -32.14 22.40 5.28
CA LYS A 296 -32.83 23.68 5.21
C LYS A 296 -31.91 24.84 5.63
N GLU A 297 -31.11 24.66 6.68
CA GLU A 297 -30.09 25.63 7.09
C GLU A 297 -29.04 25.85 5.99
N ILE A 298 -28.52 24.77 5.39
CA ILE A 298 -27.56 24.85 4.26
C ILE A 298 -28.17 25.62 3.08
N LEU A 299 -29.44 25.38 2.75
CA LEU A 299 -30.18 26.13 1.73
C LEU A 299 -30.33 27.62 2.07
N GLU A 300 -30.57 27.97 3.33
CA GLU A 300 -30.64 29.37 3.78
C GLU A 300 -29.27 30.07 3.79
N ILE A 301 -28.20 29.38 4.18
CA ILE A 301 -26.82 29.87 4.09
C ILE A 301 -26.48 30.15 2.63
N LYS A 302 -26.78 29.21 1.72
CA LYS A 302 -26.55 29.38 0.28
C LYS A 302 -27.34 30.57 -0.29
N ARG A 303 -28.63 30.70 0.04
CA ARG A 303 -29.45 31.87 -0.36
C ARG A 303 -28.90 33.19 0.19
N ARG A 304 -28.40 33.21 1.44
CA ARG A 304 -27.74 34.39 2.01
C ARG A 304 -26.46 34.74 1.24
N HIS A 305 -25.62 33.75 0.95
CA HIS A 305 -24.39 33.94 0.18
C HIS A 305 -24.67 34.50 -1.23
N GLU A 306 -25.62 33.91 -1.96
CA GLU A 306 -26.03 34.39 -3.30
C GLU A 306 -26.54 35.85 -3.27
N ARG A 307 -27.33 36.23 -2.25
CA ARG A 307 -27.77 37.63 -2.05
C ARG A 307 -26.59 38.58 -1.79
N TYR A 308 -25.60 38.16 -0.99
CA TYR A 308 -24.41 38.98 -0.73
C TYR A 308 -23.53 39.14 -1.98
N VAL A 309 -23.32 38.06 -2.75
CA VAL A 309 -22.60 38.11 -4.03
C VAL A 309 -23.30 39.06 -5.00
N LYS A 310 -24.63 38.97 -5.15
CA LYS A 310 -25.41 39.85 -6.02
C LYS A 310 -25.30 41.33 -5.61
N LYS A 311 -25.49 41.65 -4.33
CA LYS A 311 -25.28 43.02 -3.82
C LYS A 311 -23.86 43.55 -4.06
N ARG A 312 -22.85 42.67 -4.02
CA ARG A 312 -21.45 43.06 -4.28
C ARG A 312 -21.21 43.33 -5.77
N GLN A 313 -21.85 42.56 -6.67
CA GLN A 313 -21.84 42.83 -8.11
C GLN A 313 -22.56 44.15 -8.43
N GLU A 314 -23.74 44.37 -7.86
CA GLU A 314 -24.53 45.62 -8.04
C GLU A 314 -23.72 46.86 -7.61
N LYS A 315 -23.00 46.81 -6.49
CA LYS A 315 -22.07 47.88 -6.07
C LYS A 315 -20.91 48.10 -7.05
N LEU A 316 -20.25 47.02 -7.49
CA LEU A 316 -19.15 47.11 -8.47
C LEU A 316 -19.62 47.65 -9.83
N GLU A 317 -20.88 47.44 -10.21
CA GLU A 317 -21.49 48.07 -11.39
C GLU A 317 -21.80 49.55 -11.18
N GLN A 318 -22.27 49.96 -9.98
CA GLN A 318 -22.44 51.37 -9.64
C GLN A 318 -21.10 52.11 -9.65
N GLU A 319 -20.08 51.60 -8.96
CA GLU A 319 -18.72 52.17 -8.96
C GLU A 319 -18.13 52.27 -10.38
N LYS A 320 -18.37 51.27 -11.25
CA LYS A 320 -17.98 51.36 -12.67
C LYS A 320 -18.74 52.43 -13.44
N LYS A 321 -20.05 52.60 -13.18
CA LYS A 321 -20.88 53.65 -13.81
C LYS A 321 -20.43 55.04 -13.37
N GLU A 322 -20.17 55.24 -12.08
CA GLU A 322 -19.63 56.49 -11.53
C GLU A 322 -18.25 56.81 -12.11
N ARG A 323 -17.33 55.84 -12.13
CA ARG A 323 -15.97 56.03 -12.67
C ARG A 323 -15.92 56.26 -14.19
N ASN A 324 -16.93 55.78 -14.92
CA ASN A 324 -17.08 56.07 -16.35
C ASN A 324 -17.85 57.39 -16.58
N GLY A 325 -18.73 57.80 -15.66
CA GLY A 325 -19.40 59.09 -15.66
C GLY A 325 -18.45 60.26 -15.41
N LEU A 326 -17.47 60.11 -14.50
CA LEU A 326 -16.39 61.07 -14.26
C LEU A 326 -15.35 61.18 -15.41
N LYS A 327 -15.53 60.46 -16.52
CA LYS A 327 -14.64 60.50 -17.70
C LYS A 327 -15.29 61.16 -18.93
N LYS A 328 -16.40 61.87 -18.74
CA LYS A 328 -16.97 62.83 -19.68
C LYS A 328 -16.95 64.22 -19.08
#